data_AF-A0AAW0V1L2-F1
#
_entry.id   AF-A0AAW0V1L2-F1
#
_cell.length_a   1.000
_cell.length_b   1.000
_cell.length_c   1.000
_cell.angle_alpha   90.00
_cell.angle_beta   90.00
_cell.angle_gamma   90.00
#
_symmetry.space_group_name_H-M   'P 1'
#
loop_
_entity.id
_entity.type
_entity.pdbx_description
1 polymer ?
#
loop_
_entity_poly.entity_id
_entity_poly.type
_entity_poly.pdbx_seq_one_letter_code
_entity_poly.pdbx_strand_id
1 'polypeptide(L)'
;MAPASSAYPSVPDHPSRVLPQVGDPEVKKEVTTLTLMVQESHEQGVMEKLLRQYSSWYGLQRAVAWVCRFTTWIMKGRPSLQSSQLQDTELQAAQMAIIRHVQRKRFRDAIQALQRGKLPKGNALYRLEWTLDDQGVLRQDEVPLTGSSLTEDPTSKEPPKTSKTAAWA
;
A
#
# COMPACT_ATOMS: atom_id res chain seq x y z
N MET A 1 58.53 -19.94 -62.83
CA MET A 1 57.46 -19.88 -61.80
C MET A 1 57.00 -21.29 -61.50
N ALA A 2 57.37 -21.82 -60.35
CA ALA A 2 56.73 -22.93 -59.62
C ALA A 2 57.30 -22.87 -58.19
N PRO A 3 56.47 -22.69 -57.14
CA PRO A 3 56.98 -22.42 -55.79
C PRO A 3 57.39 -23.70 -55.06
N ALA A 4 58.35 -23.52 -54.16
CA ALA A 4 58.98 -24.54 -53.32
C ALA A 4 57.97 -25.31 -52.45
N SER A 5 58.18 -26.63 -52.38
CA SER A 5 57.52 -27.55 -51.47
C SER A 5 57.94 -27.23 -50.02
N SER A 6 57.07 -26.59 -49.25
CA SER A 6 57.30 -26.31 -47.83
C SER A 6 56.84 -27.51 -47.00
N ALA A 7 57.79 -28.38 -46.65
CA ALA A 7 57.59 -29.45 -45.68
C ALA A 7 57.37 -28.86 -44.28
N TYR A 8 56.13 -28.93 -43.78
CA TYR A 8 55.85 -28.60 -42.38
C TYR A 8 56.30 -29.76 -41.48
N PRO A 9 57.03 -29.52 -40.37
CA PRO A 9 57.33 -30.55 -39.41
C PRO A 9 56.07 -30.90 -38.60
N SER A 10 55.73 -32.19 -38.54
CA SER A 10 54.64 -32.71 -37.70
C SER A 10 54.93 -32.45 -36.23
N VAL A 11 54.00 -31.77 -35.57
CA VAL A 11 54.05 -31.51 -34.12
C VAL A 11 53.79 -32.83 -33.38
N PRO A 12 54.56 -33.20 -32.33
CA PRO A 12 54.30 -34.41 -31.57
C PRO A 12 52.97 -34.30 -30.81
N ASP A 13 52.20 -35.39 -30.84
CA ASP A 13 50.90 -35.55 -30.19
C ASP A 13 50.94 -35.02 -28.74
N HIS A 14 50.20 -33.94 -28.48
CA HIS A 14 49.88 -33.55 -27.11
C HIS A 14 48.91 -34.59 -26.53
N PRO A 15 49.11 -35.09 -25.30
CA PRO A 15 48.16 -36.00 -24.69
C PRO A 15 46.80 -35.31 -24.65
N SER A 16 45.81 -36.01 -25.19
CA SER A 16 44.42 -35.62 -25.35
C SER A 16 43.98 -34.64 -24.28
N ARG A 17 43.55 -33.45 -24.72
CA ARG A 17 42.81 -32.49 -23.89
C ARG A 17 41.60 -33.21 -23.30
N VAL A 18 41.72 -33.69 -22.07
CA VAL A 18 40.61 -34.28 -21.34
C VAL A 18 39.62 -33.13 -21.10
N LEU A 19 38.51 -33.13 -21.85
CA LEU A 19 37.41 -32.22 -21.59
C LEU A 19 36.85 -32.59 -20.21
N PRO A 20 36.58 -31.61 -19.31
CA PRO A 20 36.00 -31.91 -18.02
C PRO A 20 34.69 -32.68 -18.21
N GLN A 21 34.56 -33.84 -17.56
CA GLN A 21 33.30 -34.57 -17.58
C GLN A 21 32.25 -33.79 -16.79
N VAL A 22 31.08 -33.58 -17.39
CA VAL A 22 29.94 -32.92 -16.75
C VAL A 22 29.46 -33.82 -15.61
N GLY A 23 29.71 -33.42 -14.36
CA GLY A 23 29.24 -34.15 -13.16
C GLY A 23 30.28 -34.46 -12.09
N ASP A 24 31.52 -33.98 -12.21
CA ASP A 24 32.55 -34.17 -11.18
C ASP A 24 32.21 -33.40 -9.87
N PRO A 25 32.12 -34.09 -8.72
CA PRO A 25 31.82 -33.48 -7.42
C PRO A 25 32.91 -32.52 -6.89
N GLU A 26 34.13 -32.52 -7.44
CA GLU A 26 35.18 -31.55 -7.07
C GLU A 26 35.03 -30.19 -7.79
N VAL A 27 34.12 -30.08 -8.76
CA VAL A 27 33.87 -28.80 -9.46
C VAL A 27 32.97 -27.92 -8.61
N LYS A 28 33.58 -26.91 -7.99
CA LYS A 28 32.88 -25.81 -7.31
C LYS A 28 31.88 -25.18 -8.28
N LYS A 29 30.59 -25.33 -7.99
CA LYS A 29 29.53 -24.60 -8.70
C LYS A 29 29.80 -23.12 -8.50
N GLU A 30 30.05 -22.39 -9.59
CA GLU A 30 30.09 -20.93 -9.56
C GLU A 30 28.68 -20.41 -9.22
N VAL A 31 28.42 -20.32 -7.91
CA VAL A 31 27.24 -19.64 -7.39
C VAL A 31 27.56 -18.16 -7.45
N THR A 32 27.11 -17.50 -8.52
CA THR A 32 27.13 -16.04 -8.63
C THR A 32 26.24 -15.46 -7.54
N THR A 33 26.84 -15.23 -6.37
CA THR A 33 26.18 -14.59 -5.24
C THR A 33 26.17 -13.10 -5.54
N LEU A 34 25.03 -12.56 -5.96
CA LEU A 34 24.85 -11.12 -6.12
C LEU A 34 24.72 -10.49 -4.73
N THR A 35 25.85 -10.09 -4.15
CA THR A 35 25.87 -9.33 -2.90
C THR A 35 25.45 -7.87 -3.20
N LEU A 36 24.16 -7.58 -3.01
CA LEU A 36 23.66 -6.21 -3.03
C LEU A 36 24.05 -5.51 -1.73
N MET A 37 25.05 -4.63 -1.82
CA MET A 37 25.37 -3.69 -0.74
C MET A 37 24.26 -2.63 -0.70
N VAL A 38 23.35 -2.76 0.26
CA VAL A 38 22.33 -1.74 0.53
C VAL A 38 23.05 -0.56 1.16
N GLN A 39 23.23 0.52 0.39
CA GLN A 39 23.61 1.81 0.97
C GLN A 39 22.38 2.38 1.68
N GLU A 40 22.50 2.62 2.99
CA GLU A 40 21.58 3.48 3.74
C GLU A 40 21.71 4.92 3.24
N SER A 41 21.19 5.19 2.05
CA SER A 41 20.90 6.57 1.69
C SER A 41 19.80 7.07 2.63
N HIS A 42 19.78 8.37 2.93
CA HIS A 42 18.71 9.00 3.73
C HIS A 42 17.42 8.98 2.89
N GLU A 43 16.86 7.78 2.70
CA GLU A 43 15.83 7.49 1.74
C GLU A 43 14.57 8.18 2.18
N GLN A 44 14.18 9.20 1.42
CA GLN A 44 12.79 9.62 1.42
C GLN A 44 11.95 8.36 1.19
N GLY A 45 11.07 8.05 2.14
CA GLY A 45 10.24 6.85 2.09
C GLY A 45 9.51 6.76 0.74
N VAL A 46 9.17 5.54 0.32
CA VAL A 46 8.46 5.30 -0.95
C VAL A 46 7.24 6.21 -1.09
N MET A 47 6.52 6.43 0.02
CA MET A 47 5.37 7.32 0.06
C MET A 47 5.74 8.80 -0.20
N GLU A 48 6.84 9.31 0.35
CA GLU A 48 7.34 10.66 0.07
C GLU A 48 7.72 10.84 -1.39
N LYS A 49 8.36 9.83 -2.00
CA LYS A 49 8.70 9.86 -3.43
C LYS A 49 7.43 9.93 -4.28
N LEU A 50 6.42 9.12 -3.97
CA LEU A 50 5.12 9.15 -4.65
C LEU A 50 4.42 10.52 -4.49
N LEU A 51 4.38 11.07 -3.27
CA LEU A 51 3.77 12.37 -2.99
C LEU A 51 4.42 13.52 -3.77
N ARG A 52 5.72 13.45 -4.07
CA ARG A 52 6.43 14.46 -4.85
C ARG A 52 6.26 14.29 -6.36
N GLN A 53 6.15 13.06 -6.84
CA GLN A 53 6.13 12.73 -8.26
C GLN A 53 4.79 13.06 -8.93
N TYR A 54 3.68 12.87 -8.22
CA TYR A 54 2.35 13.01 -8.79
C TYR A 54 1.76 14.40 -8.51
N SER A 55 1.37 15.10 -9.57
CA SER A 55 0.62 16.37 -9.51
C SER A 55 -0.90 16.19 -9.51
N SER A 56 -1.38 14.96 -9.79
CA SER A 56 -2.80 14.59 -9.76
C SER A 56 -3.10 13.70 -8.58
N TRP A 57 -4.11 14.08 -7.78
CA TRP A 57 -4.60 13.28 -6.67
C TRP A 57 -5.02 11.88 -7.10
N TYR A 58 -5.80 11.78 -8.18
CA TYR A 58 -6.25 10.50 -8.70
C TYR A 58 -5.07 9.64 -9.21
N GLY A 59 -4.08 10.27 -9.85
CA GLY A 59 -2.85 9.59 -10.27
C GLY A 59 -2.09 8.99 -9.09
N LEU A 60 -1.95 9.76 -8.00
CA LEU A 60 -1.32 9.32 -6.76
C LEU A 60 -2.09 8.15 -6.13
N GLN A 61 -3.41 8.27 -6.01
CA GLN A 61 -4.26 7.20 -5.46
C GLN A 61 -4.08 5.89 -6.21
N ARG A 62 -4.08 5.92 -7.55
CA ARG A 62 -3.85 4.71 -8.37
C ARG A 62 -2.47 4.12 -8.16
N ALA A 63 -1.43 4.95 -8.09
CA ALA A 63 -0.07 4.49 -7.86
C ALA A 63 0.06 3.79 -6.50
N VAL A 64 -0.46 4.42 -5.44
CA VAL A 64 -0.48 3.83 -4.09
C VAL A 64 -1.32 2.56 -4.05
N ALA A 65 -2.48 2.54 -4.72
CA ALA A 65 -3.33 1.35 -4.79
C ALA A 65 -2.62 0.17 -5.45
N TRP A 66 -1.89 0.40 -6.55
CA TRP A 66 -1.06 -0.64 -7.16
C TRP A 66 0.05 -1.13 -6.25
N VAL A 67 0.72 -0.23 -5.52
CA VAL A 67 1.75 -0.62 -4.54
C VAL A 67 1.13 -1.47 -3.44
N CYS A 68 -0.01 -1.07 -2.86
CA CYS A 68 -0.73 -1.85 -1.85
C CYS A 68 -1.18 -3.22 -2.38
N ARG A 69 -1.69 -3.27 -3.61
CA ARG A 69 -2.09 -4.52 -4.25
C ARG A 69 -0.91 -5.45 -4.47
N PHE A 70 0.22 -4.90 -4.92
CA PHE A 70 1.43 -5.66 -5.17
C PHE A 70 2.04 -6.21 -3.88
N THR A 71 2.12 -5.39 -2.82
CA THR A 71 2.64 -5.84 -1.53
C THR A 71 1.74 -6.90 -0.92
N THR A 72 0.42 -6.72 -0.94
CA THR A 72 -0.53 -7.74 -0.44
C THR A 72 -0.49 -9.02 -1.28
N TRP A 73 -0.28 -8.93 -2.60
CA TRP A 73 -0.10 -10.09 -3.47
C TRP A 73 1.16 -10.89 -3.12
N ILE A 74 2.30 -10.21 -2.89
CA ILE A 74 3.53 -10.88 -2.43
C ILE A 74 3.30 -11.54 -1.07
N MET A 75 2.70 -10.81 -0.12
CA MET A 75 2.46 -11.30 1.24
C MET A 75 1.54 -12.53 1.27
N LYS A 76 0.60 -12.64 0.32
CA LYS A 76 -0.32 -13.78 0.19
C LYS A 76 0.27 -14.98 -0.58
N GLY A 77 1.56 -14.95 -0.93
CA GLY A 77 2.20 -16.04 -1.65
C GLY A 77 1.92 -16.05 -3.15
N ARG A 78 1.70 -14.86 -3.75
CA ARG A 78 1.53 -14.67 -5.20
C ARG A 78 0.36 -15.45 -5.82
N PRO A 79 -0.88 -15.34 -5.28
CA PRO A 79 -2.04 -16.01 -5.85
C PRO A 79 -2.35 -15.50 -7.28
N SER A 80 -3.16 -16.24 -8.02
CA SER A 80 -3.67 -15.74 -9.31
C SER A 80 -4.40 -14.41 -9.13
N LEU A 81 -4.12 -13.45 -10.02
CA LEU A 81 -4.75 -12.14 -10.00
C LEU A 81 -6.23 -12.28 -10.37
N GLN A 82 -7.11 -11.97 -9.41
CA GLN A 82 -8.56 -12.10 -9.58
C GLN A 82 -9.15 -11.07 -10.58
N SER A 83 -8.46 -9.95 -10.80
CA SER A 83 -8.90 -8.88 -11.70
C SER A 83 -7.69 -8.14 -12.27
N SER A 84 -7.72 -7.72 -13.53
CA SER A 84 -6.67 -6.84 -14.09
C SER A 84 -6.86 -5.38 -13.71
N GLN A 85 -8.05 -4.99 -13.26
CA GLN A 85 -8.41 -3.60 -12.98
C GLN A 85 -8.38 -3.33 -11.48
N LEU A 86 -8.05 -2.09 -11.11
CA LEU A 86 -8.17 -1.60 -9.74
C LEU A 86 -9.64 -1.51 -9.36
N GLN A 87 -9.99 -2.07 -8.21
CA GLN A 87 -11.33 -1.95 -7.63
C GLN A 87 -11.47 -0.61 -6.89
N ASP A 88 -12.70 -0.10 -6.81
CA ASP A 88 -12.98 1.13 -6.06
C ASP A 88 -12.62 1.02 -4.58
N THR A 89 -12.75 -0.18 -4.00
CA THR A 89 -12.32 -0.48 -2.63
C THR A 89 -10.81 -0.34 -2.44
N GLU A 90 -10.01 -0.71 -3.46
CA GLU A 90 -8.56 -0.55 -3.45
C GLU A 90 -8.17 0.93 -3.55
N LEU A 91 -8.91 1.71 -4.35
CA LEU A 91 -8.72 3.16 -4.45
C LEU A 91 -9.08 3.88 -3.14
N GLN A 92 -10.18 3.49 -2.50
CA GLN A 92 -10.57 4.00 -1.17
C GLN A 92 -9.54 3.65 -0.11
N ALA A 93 -9.05 2.41 -0.10
CA ALA A 93 -7.99 1.99 0.83
C ALA A 93 -6.69 2.79 0.60
N ALA A 94 -6.31 3.03 -0.66
CA ALA A 94 -5.14 3.83 -1.01
C ALA A 94 -5.29 5.29 -0.58
N GLN A 95 -6.45 5.89 -0.81
CA GLN A 95 -6.80 7.22 -0.31
C GLN A 95 -6.60 7.31 1.20
N MET A 96 -7.18 6.36 1.94
CA MET A 96 -7.08 6.35 3.40
C MET A 96 -5.63 6.18 3.85
N ALA A 97 -4.85 5.35 3.16
CA ALA A 97 -3.43 5.16 3.44
C ALA A 97 -2.62 6.45 3.25
N ILE A 98 -2.89 7.23 2.20
CA ILE A 98 -2.24 8.51 1.94
C ILE A 98 -2.56 9.52 3.05
N ILE A 99 -3.85 9.69 3.36
CA ILE A 99 -4.31 10.62 4.42
C ILE A 99 -3.65 10.25 5.74
N ARG A 100 -3.72 8.97 6.11
CA ARG A 100 -3.14 8.44 7.34
C ARG A 100 -1.63 8.70 7.42
N HIS A 101 -0.89 8.53 6.31
CA HIS A 101 0.55 8.81 6.27
C HIS A 101 0.86 10.28 6.55
N VAL A 102 0.17 11.19 5.86
CA VAL A 102 0.39 12.63 6.00
C VAL A 102 0.03 13.09 7.42
N GLN A 103 -1.11 12.61 7.95
CA GLN A 103 -1.53 12.94 9.31
C GLN A 103 -0.55 12.42 10.36
N ARG A 104 -0.09 11.16 10.26
CA ARG A 104 0.93 10.63 11.18
C ARG A 104 2.23 11.42 11.14
N LYS A 105 2.60 11.96 9.98
CA LYS A 105 3.81 12.75 9.83
C LYS A 105 3.69 14.14 10.47
N ARG A 106 2.53 14.79 10.35
CA ARG A 106 2.31 16.17 10.82
C ARG A 106 1.77 16.27 12.24
N PHE A 107 0.91 15.34 12.62
CA PHE A 107 0.17 15.35 13.89
C PHE A 107 0.54 14.14 14.76
N ARG A 108 1.78 13.67 14.67
CA ARG A 108 2.27 12.49 15.40
C ARG A 108 1.91 12.56 16.88
N ASP A 109 2.23 13.67 17.53
CA ASP A 109 2.05 13.85 18.97
C ASP A 109 0.57 13.89 19.35
N ALA A 110 -0.25 14.53 18.50
CA ALA A 110 -1.70 14.58 18.68
C ALA A 110 -2.35 13.20 18.52
N ILE A 111 -1.94 12.43 17.52
CA ILE A 111 -2.42 11.05 17.30
C ILE A 111 -2.02 10.17 18.47
N GLN A 112 -0.78 10.26 18.96
CA GLN A 112 -0.35 9.50 20.14
C GLN A 112 -1.11 9.89 21.40
N ALA A 113 -1.42 11.18 21.57
CA ALA A 113 -2.22 11.67 22.69
C ALA A 113 -3.68 11.18 22.61
N LEU A 114 -4.28 11.20 21.41
CA LEU A 114 -5.62 10.68 21.15
C LEU A 114 -5.70 9.16 21.33
N GLN A 115 -4.69 8.41 20.91
CA GLN A 115 -4.59 6.96 21.18
C GLN A 115 -4.55 6.64 22.67
N ARG A 116 -4.02 7.57 23.49
CA ARG A 116 -4.01 7.49 24.96
C ARG A 116 -5.28 8.08 25.61
N GLY A 117 -6.22 8.57 24.82
CA GLY A 117 -7.54 9.04 25.24
C GLY A 117 -7.65 10.52 25.63
N LYS A 118 -6.56 11.32 25.58
CA LYS A 118 -6.62 12.76 25.93
C LYS A 118 -5.66 13.60 25.10
N LEU A 119 -6.18 14.62 24.42
CA LEU A 119 -5.39 15.70 23.83
C LEU A 119 -4.88 16.68 24.91
N PRO A 120 -3.63 17.13 24.86
CA PRO A 120 -3.14 18.16 25.77
C PRO A 120 -3.86 19.49 25.49
N LYS A 121 -4.28 20.18 26.56
CA LYS A 121 -5.09 21.43 26.51
C LYS A 121 -4.39 22.61 25.80
N GLY A 122 -3.10 22.50 25.49
CA GLY A 122 -2.34 23.49 24.70
C GLY A 122 -2.28 23.18 23.20
N ASN A 123 -2.88 22.08 22.73
CA ASN A 123 -2.83 21.71 21.33
C ASN A 123 -3.93 22.44 20.54
N ALA A 124 -3.62 22.97 19.36
CA ALA A 124 -4.60 23.65 18.50
C ALA A 124 -5.80 22.74 18.15
N LEU A 125 -5.57 21.43 18.12
CA LEU A 125 -6.57 20.40 17.85
C LEU A 125 -7.54 20.18 19.03
N TYR A 126 -7.22 20.64 20.24
CA TYR A 126 -8.10 20.53 21.40
C TYR A 126 -9.38 21.37 21.23
N ARG A 127 -9.31 22.51 20.54
CA ARG A 127 -10.45 23.41 20.34
C ARG A 127 -11.42 22.93 19.25
N LEU A 128 -10.96 22.03 18.39
CA LEU A 128 -11.65 21.66 17.16
C LEU A 128 -12.34 20.30 17.25
N GLU A 129 -12.45 19.71 18.46
CA GLU A 129 -13.13 18.41 18.70
C GLU A 129 -12.69 17.32 17.71
N TRP A 130 -11.37 17.13 17.55
CA TRP A 130 -10.84 16.09 16.67
C TRP A 130 -10.99 14.70 17.28
N THR A 131 -11.61 13.79 16.53
CA THR A 131 -11.75 12.37 16.87
C THR A 131 -10.77 11.54 16.05
N LEU A 132 -10.38 10.38 16.59
CA LEU A 132 -9.57 9.40 15.86
C LEU A 132 -10.49 8.27 15.44
N ASP A 133 -10.59 8.01 14.14
CA ASP A 133 -11.42 6.91 13.63
C ASP A 133 -10.79 5.53 13.85
N ASP A 134 -11.57 4.46 13.65
CA ASP A 134 -11.12 3.07 13.76
C ASP A 134 -9.97 2.71 12.80
N GLN A 135 -9.77 3.54 11.78
CA GLN A 135 -8.71 3.41 10.78
C GLN A 135 -7.45 4.22 11.15
N GLY A 136 -7.42 4.85 12.32
CA GLY A 136 -6.31 5.63 12.85
C GLY A 136 -6.09 6.96 12.12
N VAL A 137 -7.15 7.54 11.58
CA VAL A 137 -7.18 8.81 10.85
C VAL A 137 -7.92 9.85 11.69
N LEU A 138 -7.33 11.04 11.78
CA LEU A 138 -7.91 12.19 12.47
C LEU A 138 -9.08 12.74 11.66
N ARG A 139 -10.24 12.87 12.31
CA ARG A 139 -11.46 13.48 11.76
C ARG A 139 -11.87 14.64 12.65
N GLN A 140 -12.41 15.68 12.04
CA GLN A 140 -13.04 16.78 12.74
C GLN A 140 -14.54 16.51 12.63
N ASP A 141 -15.11 15.80 13.59
CA ASP A 141 -16.50 15.36 13.49
C ASP A 141 -17.46 16.56 13.55
N GLU A 142 -18.42 16.59 12.62
CA GLU A 142 -19.82 16.68 13.04
C GLU A 142 -20.48 15.33 12.71
N VAL A 143 -20.59 14.47 13.73
CA VAL A 143 -21.38 13.22 13.80
C VAL A 143 -20.92 12.03 12.90
N PRO A 144 -20.75 10.82 13.48
CA PRO A 144 -20.51 9.61 12.69
C PRO A 144 -21.74 9.25 11.84
N LEU A 145 -21.63 9.34 10.51
CA LEU A 145 -22.51 8.64 9.59
C LEU A 145 -22.09 7.17 9.48
N THR A 146 -22.18 6.42 10.58
CA THR A 146 -22.21 4.96 10.54
C THR A 146 -23.31 4.51 11.50
N GLY A 147 -24.39 3.99 10.93
CA GLY A 147 -25.70 3.89 11.56
C GLY A 147 -25.77 2.96 12.76
N SER A 148 -26.49 3.43 13.78
CA SER A 148 -27.50 2.71 14.56
C SER A 148 -28.15 3.69 15.53
N SER A 149 -28.92 4.63 14.98
CA SER A 149 -29.93 5.36 15.75
C SER A 149 -31.00 5.87 14.79
N LEU A 150 -31.68 4.94 14.11
CA LEU A 150 -33.12 5.11 14.04
C LEU A 150 -33.60 4.81 15.46
N THR A 151 -33.69 5.84 16.30
CA THR A 151 -34.67 5.80 17.38
C THR A 151 -36.02 5.70 16.68
N GLU A 152 -36.50 4.47 16.57
CA GLU A 152 -37.93 4.18 16.51
C GLU A 152 -38.65 5.07 17.51
N ASP A 153 -39.38 6.04 16.97
CA ASP A 153 -40.13 7.07 17.67
C ASP A 153 -41.23 6.39 18.50
N PRO A 154 -41.13 6.34 19.85
CA PRO A 154 -42.13 5.67 20.64
C PRO A 154 -43.06 6.73 21.22
N THR A 155 -43.91 7.35 20.41
CA THR A 155 -45.14 8.07 20.86
C THR A 155 -45.96 8.52 19.65
N SER A 156 -46.69 7.58 19.03
CA SER A 156 -47.96 7.95 18.39
C SER A 156 -49.00 8.10 19.51
N LYS A 157 -48.98 9.26 20.19
CA LYS A 157 -50.09 9.70 21.03
C LYS A 157 -51.11 10.35 20.10
N GLU A 158 -52.16 9.60 19.77
CA GLU A 158 -53.39 10.15 19.22
C GLU A 158 -53.90 11.28 20.15
N PRO A 159 -54.22 12.48 19.63
CA PRO A 159 -54.98 13.46 20.38
C PRO A 159 -56.48 13.09 20.34
N PRO A 160 -57.20 13.07 21.49
CA PRO A 160 -58.64 12.89 21.48
C PRO A 160 -59.39 14.20 21.19
N LYS A 161 -60.29 14.13 20.19
CA LYS A 161 -61.60 14.81 20.00
C LYS A 161 -61.57 16.36 19.96
N THR A 162 -62.19 17.02 18.98
CA THR A 162 -63.63 17.32 19.04
C THR A 162 -64.15 17.99 17.73
N SER A 163 -65.41 17.63 17.40
CA SER A 163 -66.48 18.48 16.83
C SER A 163 -66.40 19.05 15.41
N LYS A 164 -67.18 18.45 14.50
CA LYS A 164 -68.45 19.01 13.95
C LYS A 164 -68.86 18.24 12.69
N THR A 165 -69.90 17.41 12.79
CA THR A 165 -70.66 16.96 11.62
C THR A 165 -72.04 17.57 11.69
N ALA A 166 -72.33 18.38 10.68
CA ALA A 166 -73.59 19.04 10.45
C ALA A 166 -74.67 18.01 10.07
N ALA A 167 -75.85 18.19 10.66
CA ALA A 167 -77.08 17.57 10.20
C ALA A 167 -77.62 18.40 9.02
N TRP A 168 -77.87 17.75 7.88
CA TRP A 168 -78.87 18.18 6.90
C TRP A 168 -79.41 16.97 6.14
N ALA A 169 -80.75 16.98 6.00
CA ALA A 169 -81.66 16.11 5.25
C ALA A 169 -81.92 14.71 5.83
#